data_AF-A0A359LPW4-F1
#
_entry.id   AF-A0A359LPW4-F1
#
_cell.length_a   1.000
_cell.length_b   1.000
_cell.length_c   1.000
_cell.angle_alpha   90.00
_cell.angle_beta   90.00
_cell.angle_gamma   90.00
#
_symmetry.space_group_name_H-M   'P 1'
#
loop_
_entity.id
_entity.type
_entity.pdbx_description
1 polymer ?
#
loop_
_entity_poly.entity_id
_entity_poly.type
_entity_poly.pdbx_seq_one_letter_code
_entity_poly.pdbx_strand_id
1 'polypeptide(L)'
;MGLDFALLESALLGSDPDVQILRPEGDDDLRVHSRLIHRAAPPECRRVFLERFSGAAIQRSTAHQEQASAMALSGNRSQALASFQIALERNPRNWLLIGEAAVFAREQLRDAPLAIELARKALDLNPWYSPWLWNLLGESFAGAGRHPEAHDCHLRAERIRPDDPATQCYLAGSWLRRGDPAQSLQAVARGLAADSAGMHRHVLLDRQQEAIGALALRWARERESSSRRQETPSPDL
;
A
#
# COMPACT_ATOMS: atom_id res chain seq x y z
N MET A 1 3.46 -6.09 15.54
CA MET A 1 3.06 -6.42 16.92
C MET A 1 2.33 -5.22 17.48
N GLY A 2 1.03 -5.34 17.74
CA GLY A 2 0.28 -4.32 18.48
C GLY A 2 0.61 -4.41 19.98
N LEU A 3 0.28 -3.37 20.74
CA LEU A 3 0.31 -3.42 22.20
C LEU A 3 -0.75 -4.43 22.68
N ASP A 4 -0.35 -5.42 23.47
CA ASP A 4 -1.26 -6.36 24.11
C ASP A 4 -1.87 -5.69 25.35
N PHE A 5 -3.08 -5.16 25.19
CA PHE A 5 -3.76 -4.44 26.25
C PHE A 5 -4.21 -5.35 27.40
N ALA A 6 -4.47 -6.64 27.16
CA ALA A 6 -4.82 -7.57 28.23
C ALA A 6 -3.61 -7.84 29.14
N LEU A 7 -2.42 -7.99 28.54
CA LEU A 7 -1.17 -8.13 29.29
C LEU A 7 -0.82 -6.83 30.05
N LEU A 8 -0.95 -5.67 29.40
CA LEU A 8 -0.73 -4.36 30.04
C LEU A 8 -1.68 -4.13 31.22
N GLU A 9 -2.94 -4.48 31.05
CA GLU A 9 -3.96 -4.33 32.08
C GLU A 9 -3.69 -5.23 33.28
N SER A 10 -3.34 -6.50 33.05
CA SER A 10 -2.92 -7.42 34.11
C SER A 10 -1.70 -6.90 34.88
N ALA A 11 -0.68 -6.39 34.17
CA ALA A 11 0.54 -5.88 34.79
C ALA A 11 0.30 -4.59 35.61
N LEU A 12 -0.59 -3.71 35.14
CA LEU A 12 -0.83 -2.41 35.77
C LEU A 12 -1.84 -2.48 36.91
N LEU A 13 -2.95 -3.23 36.76
CA LEU A 13 -3.99 -3.36 37.79
C LEU A 13 -3.54 -4.20 39.00
N GLY A 14 -2.59 -5.13 38.81
CA GLY A 14 -2.04 -5.93 39.92
C GLY A 14 -1.07 -5.16 40.83
N SER A 15 -0.58 -4.00 40.40
CA SER A 15 0.57 -3.32 41.00
C SER A 15 0.23 -1.99 41.66
N ASP A 16 -0.88 -1.34 41.27
CA ASP A 16 -1.22 0.00 41.73
C ASP A 16 -2.75 0.25 41.70
N PRO A 17 -3.41 0.38 42.87
CA PRO A 17 -4.86 0.57 42.95
C PRO A 17 -5.34 1.93 42.41
N ASP A 18 -4.43 2.89 42.20
CA ASP A 18 -4.79 4.21 41.68
C ASP A 18 -4.88 4.23 40.15
N VAL A 19 -4.35 3.22 39.45
CA VAL A 19 -4.40 3.17 37.97
C VAL A 19 -5.77 2.70 37.48
N GLN A 20 -6.44 3.53 36.69
CA GLN A 20 -7.71 3.19 36.05
C GLN A 20 -7.54 3.11 34.53
N ILE A 21 -8.18 2.11 33.94
CA ILE A 21 -8.25 1.94 32.48
C ILE A 21 -9.67 2.25 32.02
N LEU A 22 -9.80 3.23 31.14
CA LEU A 22 -11.07 3.60 30.53
C LEU A 22 -11.16 3.02 29.13
N ARG A 23 -12.30 2.37 28.89
CA ARG A 23 -12.64 1.65 27.66
C ARG A 23 -13.85 2.34 27.02
N PRO A 24 -13.71 2.90 25.81
CA PRO A 24 -14.85 3.39 25.06
C PRO A 24 -15.79 2.24 24.64
N GLU A 25 -17.08 2.55 24.48
CA GLU A 25 -18.04 1.60 23.92
C GLU A 25 -17.65 1.19 22.49
N GLY A 26 -17.69 -0.11 22.18
CA GLY A 26 -17.35 -0.65 20.85
C GLY A 26 -15.84 -0.77 20.57
N ASP A 27 -14.98 -0.51 21.56
CA ASP A 27 -13.53 -0.58 21.42
C ASP A 27 -13.00 -2.02 21.25
N ASP A 28 -13.71 -3.02 21.78
CA ASP A 28 -13.24 -4.43 21.78
C ASP A 28 -13.23 -5.06 20.38
N ASP A 29 -14.02 -4.54 19.45
CA ASP A 29 -14.10 -5.02 18.06
C ASP A 29 -13.12 -4.32 17.11
N LEU A 30 -12.34 -3.34 17.60
CA LEU A 30 -11.41 -2.56 16.78
C LEU A 30 -10.05 -3.26 16.65
N ARG A 31 -9.43 -3.15 15.47
CA ARG A 31 -8.05 -3.63 15.23
C ARG A 31 -6.99 -2.86 16.03
N VAL A 32 -7.31 -1.62 16.43
CA VAL A 32 -6.47 -0.77 17.26
C VAL A 32 -7.35 -0.19 18.36
N HIS A 33 -7.10 -0.63 19.60
CA HIS A 33 -7.86 -0.18 20.75
C HIS A 33 -7.43 1.22 21.19
N SER A 34 -8.41 2.04 21.55
CA SER A 34 -8.23 3.35 22.19
C SER A 34 -8.52 3.19 23.67
N ARG A 35 -7.47 2.95 24.47
CA ARG A 35 -7.57 2.81 25.93
C ARG A 35 -6.84 3.97 26.63
N LEU A 36 -7.50 4.63 27.58
CA LEU A 36 -6.86 5.64 28.43
C LEU A 36 -6.47 5.00 29.76
N ILE A 37 -5.18 5.00 30.07
CA ILE A 37 -4.63 4.51 31.33
C ILE A 37 -4.20 5.72 32.16
N HIS A 38 -4.82 5.96 33.30
CA HIS A 38 -4.52 7.16 34.10
C HIS A 38 -4.86 6.98 35.59
N ARG A 39 -4.08 7.61 36.48
CA ARG A 39 -4.30 7.62 37.94
C ARG A 39 -5.43 8.56 38.45
N ALA A 40 -5.36 9.85 38.15
CA ALA A 40 -6.37 10.87 38.52
C ALA A 40 -6.97 11.70 37.34
N ALA A 41 -7.48 11.06 36.27
CA ALA A 41 -7.86 11.81 35.07
C ALA A 41 -9.05 12.72 35.40
N PRO A 42 -9.00 14.03 35.09
CA PRO A 42 -10.12 14.93 35.34
C PRO A 42 -11.40 14.39 34.68
N PRO A 43 -12.58 14.54 35.31
CA PRO A 43 -13.85 14.07 34.74
C PRO A 43 -14.06 14.54 33.30
N GLU A 44 -13.63 15.76 32.96
CA GLU A 44 -13.71 16.32 31.62
C GLU A 44 -12.84 15.57 30.62
N CYS A 45 -11.62 15.19 31.00
CA CYS A 45 -10.71 14.43 30.15
C CYS A 45 -11.30 13.05 29.86
N ARG A 46 -11.83 12.37 30.90
CA ARG A 46 -12.51 11.08 30.76
C ARG A 46 -13.71 11.18 29.82
N ARG A 47 -14.56 12.20 30.02
CA ARG A 47 -15.75 12.43 29.21
C ARG A 47 -15.39 12.69 27.75
N VAL A 48 -14.45 13.60 27.49
CA VAL A 48 -14.01 13.93 26.12
C VAL A 48 -13.38 12.71 25.45
N PHE A 49 -12.58 11.93 26.17
CA PHE A 49 -12.00 10.69 25.66
C PHE A 49 -13.10 9.68 25.25
N LEU A 50 -14.01 9.34 26.17
CA LEU A 50 -15.09 8.39 25.90
C LEU A 50 -16.00 8.88 24.76
N GLU A 51 -16.28 10.18 24.69
CA GLU A 51 -17.08 10.77 23.62
C GLU A 51 -16.36 10.65 22.26
N ARG A 52 -15.08 11.05 22.18
CA ARG A 52 -14.27 11.08 20.94
C ARG A 52 -13.99 9.69 20.38
N PHE A 53 -13.79 8.71 21.24
CA PHE A 53 -13.40 7.34 20.86
C PHE A 53 -14.56 6.34 21.00
N SER A 54 -15.79 6.81 21.26
CA SER A 54 -16.97 5.95 21.23
C SER A 54 -17.16 5.33 19.84
N GLY A 55 -17.72 4.11 19.79
CA GLY A 55 -18.08 3.46 18.52
C GLY A 55 -18.94 4.35 17.63
N ALA A 56 -19.90 5.09 18.20
CA ALA A 56 -20.72 6.05 17.45
C ALA A 56 -19.93 7.25 16.90
N ALA A 57 -18.90 7.73 17.59
CA ALA A 57 -18.02 8.79 17.07
C ALA A 57 -17.11 8.26 15.96
N ILE A 58 -16.57 7.05 16.13
CA ILE A 58 -15.76 6.36 15.12
C ILE A 58 -16.59 6.12 13.85
N GLN A 59 -17.77 5.51 13.98
CA GLN A 59 -18.69 5.30 12.86
C GLN A 59 -19.06 6.61 12.17
N ARG A 60 -19.36 7.70 12.90
CA ARG A 60 -19.62 9.01 12.28
C ARG A 60 -18.42 9.56 11.52
N SER A 61 -17.20 9.24 11.97
CA SER A 61 -15.94 9.65 11.34
C SER A 61 -15.62 8.81 10.09
N THR A 62 -15.90 7.50 10.11
CA THR A 62 -15.63 6.57 9.00
C THR A 62 -16.79 6.43 8.01
N ALA A 63 -18.00 6.84 8.37
CA ALA A 63 -19.20 6.66 7.54
C ALA A 63 -19.03 7.22 6.13
N HIS A 64 -18.44 8.41 5.97
CA HIS A 64 -18.23 9.01 4.65
C HIS A 64 -17.16 8.28 3.83
N GLN A 65 -16.16 7.69 4.49
CA GLN A 65 -15.16 6.82 3.85
C GLN A 65 -15.81 5.53 3.33
N GLU A 66 -16.61 4.88 4.18
CA GLU A 66 -17.32 3.63 3.84
C GLU A 66 -18.33 3.88 2.72
N GLN A 67 -19.08 5.00 2.79
CA GLN A 67 -19.99 5.43 1.73
C GLN A 67 -19.26 5.74 0.42
N ALA A 68 -18.16 6.50 0.46
CA ALA A 68 -17.38 6.81 -0.73
C ALA A 68 -16.86 5.54 -1.41
N SER A 69 -16.36 4.59 -0.62
CA SER A 69 -15.89 3.28 -1.11
C SER A 69 -17.02 2.46 -1.73
N ALA A 70 -18.19 2.40 -1.09
CA ALA A 70 -19.36 1.69 -1.61
C ALA A 70 -19.90 2.34 -2.90
N MET A 71 -19.92 3.67 -2.97
CA MET A 71 -20.35 4.41 -4.17
C MET A 71 -19.36 4.24 -5.33
N ALA A 72 -18.06 4.17 -5.04
CA ALA A 72 -17.04 3.88 -6.03
C ALA A 72 -17.23 2.47 -6.63
N LEU A 73 -17.53 1.47 -5.79
CA LEU A 73 -17.78 0.10 -6.23
C LEU A 73 -19.08 -0.05 -7.05
N SER A 74 -20.09 0.78 -6.77
CA SER A 74 -21.36 0.80 -7.52
C SER A 74 -21.32 1.62 -8.81
N GLY A 75 -20.16 2.19 -9.18
CA GLY A 75 -19.96 2.92 -10.44
C GLY A 75 -20.50 4.36 -10.45
N ASN A 76 -21.04 4.84 -9.33
CA ASN A 76 -21.57 6.20 -9.19
C ASN A 76 -20.46 7.21 -8.91
N ARG A 77 -19.60 7.46 -9.91
CA ARG A 77 -18.37 8.26 -9.77
C ARG A 77 -18.60 9.66 -9.20
N SER A 78 -19.66 10.35 -9.60
CA SER A 78 -19.96 11.71 -9.11
C SER A 78 -20.32 11.74 -7.62
N GLN A 79 -21.12 10.78 -7.16
CA GLN A 79 -21.50 10.67 -5.75
C GLN A 79 -20.32 10.20 -4.88
N ALA A 80 -19.50 9.28 -5.41
CA ALA A 80 -18.26 8.86 -4.76
C ALA A 80 -17.30 10.03 -4.57
N LEU A 81 -17.13 10.87 -5.61
CA LEU A 81 -16.30 12.08 -5.52
C LEU A 81 -16.80 13.05 -4.44
N ALA A 82 -18.10 13.34 -4.41
CA ALA A 82 -18.69 14.20 -3.38
C ALA A 82 -18.50 13.63 -1.97
N SER A 83 -18.63 12.31 -1.81
CA SER A 83 -18.43 11.63 -0.53
C SER A 83 -16.96 11.67 -0.08
N PHE A 84 -16.01 11.46 -1.00
CA PHE A 84 -14.58 11.63 -0.72
C PHE A 84 -14.25 13.06 -0.31
N GLN A 85 -14.84 14.07 -0.94
CA GLN A 85 -14.65 15.49 -0.57
C GLN A 85 -15.09 15.73 0.88
N ILE A 86 -16.31 15.31 1.24
CA ILE A 86 -16.83 15.46 2.61
C ILE A 86 -15.97 14.69 3.61
N ALA A 87 -15.55 13.47 3.27
CA ALA A 87 -14.69 12.66 4.13
C ALA A 87 -13.35 13.36 4.41
N LEU A 88 -12.73 13.91 3.38
CA LEU A 88 -11.44 14.61 3.46
C LEU A 88 -11.55 15.94 4.21
N GLU A 89 -12.66 16.66 4.07
CA GLU A 89 -12.92 17.88 4.87
C GLU A 89 -13.03 17.56 6.36
N ARG A 90 -13.68 16.45 6.70
CA ARG A 90 -13.84 16.01 8.10
C ARG A 90 -12.56 15.47 8.70
N ASN A 91 -11.78 14.72 7.92
CA ASN A 91 -10.58 14.03 8.37
C ASN A 91 -9.35 14.37 7.49
N PRO A 92 -8.91 15.64 7.44
CA PRO A 92 -7.91 16.11 6.49
C PRO A 92 -6.49 15.57 6.72
N ARG A 93 -6.26 14.91 7.85
CA ARG A 93 -4.97 14.31 8.24
C ARG A 93 -5.00 12.78 8.24
N ASN A 94 -6.11 12.16 7.84
CA ASN A 94 -6.19 10.72 7.74
C ASN A 94 -5.51 10.25 6.44
N TRP A 95 -4.24 9.82 6.55
CA TRP A 95 -3.45 9.36 5.41
C TRP A 95 -4.07 8.16 4.69
N LEU A 96 -4.78 7.28 5.41
CA LEU A 96 -5.42 6.11 4.83
C LEU A 96 -6.56 6.54 3.91
N LEU A 97 -7.43 7.44 4.40
CA LEU A 97 -8.53 8.02 3.62
C LEU A 97 -8.00 8.78 2.39
N ILE A 98 -6.92 9.53 2.54
CA ILE A 98 -6.29 10.24 1.41
C ILE A 98 -5.75 9.24 0.38
N GLY A 99 -5.14 8.14 0.83
CA GLY A 99 -4.69 7.07 -0.04
C GLY A 99 -5.84 6.36 -0.76
N GLU A 100 -6.97 6.11 -0.08
CA GLU A 100 -8.16 5.55 -0.73
C GLU A 100 -8.74 6.50 -1.79
N ALA A 101 -8.77 7.80 -1.50
CA ALA A 101 -9.15 8.82 -2.49
C ALA A 101 -8.19 8.84 -3.69
N ALA A 102 -6.89 8.61 -3.47
CA ALA A 102 -5.91 8.47 -4.55
C ALA A 102 -6.15 7.21 -5.41
N VAL A 103 -6.51 6.07 -4.79
CA VAL A 103 -6.93 4.86 -5.52
C VAL A 103 -8.16 5.16 -6.38
N PHE A 104 -9.16 5.84 -5.82
CA PHE A 104 -10.36 6.24 -6.55
C PHE A 104 -10.03 7.15 -7.74
N ALA A 105 -9.19 8.17 -7.54
CA ALA A 105 -8.75 9.05 -8.61
C ALA A 105 -8.05 8.29 -9.74
N ARG A 106 -7.16 7.33 -9.40
CA ARG A 106 -6.44 6.52 -10.37
C ARG A 106 -7.35 5.57 -11.15
N GLU A 107 -8.19 4.79 -10.46
CA GLU A 107 -8.96 3.69 -11.07
C GLU A 107 -10.26 4.17 -11.72
N GLN A 108 -10.99 5.04 -11.02
CA GLN A 108 -12.35 5.42 -11.41
C GLN A 108 -12.38 6.71 -12.20
N LEU A 109 -11.61 7.72 -11.79
CA LEU A 109 -11.54 9.00 -12.51
C LEU A 109 -10.52 8.96 -13.65
N ARG A 110 -9.55 8.04 -13.59
CA ARG A 110 -8.38 8.00 -14.48
C ARG A 110 -7.61 9.32 -14.50
N ASP A 111 -7.61 10.01 -13.38
CA ASP A 111 -6.92 11.29 -13.17
C ASP A 111 -5.58 11.01 -12.47
N ALA A 112 -4.56 10.73 -13.28
CA ALA A 112 -3.23 10.44 -12.77
C ALA A 112 -2.58 11.62 -12.01
N PRO A 113 -2.69 12.89 -12.46
CA PRO A 113 -2.22 14.04 -11.69
C PRO A 113 -2.82 14.11 -10.27
N LEU A 114 -4.14 13.98 -10.16
CA LEU A 114 -4.82 13.99 -8.85
C LEU A 114 -4.40 12.80 -7.98
N ALA A 115 -4.28 11.61 -8.56
CA ALA A 115 -3.84 10.42 -7.83
C ALA A 115 -2.41 10.58 -7.27
N ILE A 116 -1.50 11.14 -8.05
CA ILE A 116 -0.12 11.44 -7.62
C ILE A 116 -0.12 12.47 -6.47
N GLU A 117 -0.91 13.55 -6.60
CA GLU A 117 -1.01 14.58 -5.57
C GLU A 117 -1.50 13.98 -4.24
N LEU A 118 -2.61 13.25 -4.27
CA LEU A 118 -3.20 12.63 -3.09
C LEU A 118 -2.27 11.56 -2.49
N ALA A 119 -1.66 10.70 -3.30
CA ALA A 119 -0.72 9.69 -2.81
C ALA A 119 0.51 10.33 -2.12
N ARG A 120 1.05 11.43 -2.67
CA ARG A 120 2.12 12.21 -2.02
C ARG A 120 1.65 12.82 -0.70
N LYS A 121 0.48 13.43 -0.67
CA LYS A 121 -0.10 14.00 0.55
C LYS A 121 -0.30 12.95 1.64
N ALA A 122 -0.74 11.75 1.28
CA ALA A 122 -0.85 10.62 2.21
C ALA A 122 0.52 10.20 2.76
N LEU A 123 1.55 10.13 1.91
CA LEU A 123 2.93 9.84 2.33
C LEU A 123 3.51 10.94 3.25
N ASP A 124 3.21 12.22 2.97
CA ASP A 124 3.67 13.36 3.78
C ASP A 124 3.06 13.36 5.20
N LEU A 125 1.86 12.81 5.37
CA LEU A 125 1.19 12.65 6.66
C LEU A 125 1.66 11.42 7.47
N ASN A 126 2.50 10.55 6.87
CA ASN A 126 3.16 9.36 7.45
C ASN A 126 2.23 8.11 7.59
N PRO A 127 2.71 6.84 7.44
CA PRO A 127 4.07 6.37 7.74
C PRO A 127 4.91 5.90 6.54
N TRP A 128 6.20 6.26 6.56
CA TRP A 128 7.31 5.67 5.77
C TRP A 128 7.46 4.13 5.90
N TYR A 129 6.54 3.46 6.59
CA TYR A 129 6.44 2.01 6.78
C TYR A 129 5.27 1.38 6.01
N SER A 130 4.56 2.14 5.16
CA SER A 130 3.48 1.62 4.33
C SER A 130 4.00 1.29 2.93
N PRO A 131 4.27 0.00 2.60
CA PRO A 131 4.61 -0.37 1.22
C PRO A 131 3.44 -0.08 0.26
N TRP A 132 2.20 -0.14 0.76
CA TRP A 132 1.00 0.16 -0.01
C TRP A 132 0.96 1.59 -0.55
N LEU A 133 1.30 2.60 0.26
CA LEU A 133 1.31 3.99 -0.21
C LEU A 133 2.39 4.24 -1.27
N TRP A 134 3.55 3.60 -1.13
CA TRP A 134 4.61 3.67 -2.14
C TRP A 134 4.21 2.96 -3.44
N ASN A 135 3.58 1.79 -3.36
CA ASN A 135 3.01 1.12 -4.52
C ASN A 135 1.92 1.96 -5.20
N LEU A 136 1.05 2.60 -4.42
CA LEU A 136 0.00 3.47 -4.95
C LEU A 136 0.57 4.69 -5.69
N LEU A 137 1.62 5.32 -5.14
CA LEU A 137 2.32 6.40 -5.83
C LEU A 137 3.00 5.87 -7.10
N GLY A 138 3.62 4.69 -7.03
CA GLY A 138 4.27 4.03 -8.16
C GLY A 138 3.30 3.74 -9.30
N GLU A 139 2.15 3.15 -9.00
CA GLU A 139 1.09 2.87 -9.97
C GLU A 139 0.47 4.14 -10.54
N SER A 140 0.35 5.20 -9.73
CA SER A 140 -0.11 6.52 -10.19
C SER A 140 0.90 7.13 -11.19
N PHE A 141 2.21 7.01 -10.95
CA PHE A 141 3.23 7.40 -11.91
C PHE A 141 3.23 6.52 -13.17
N ALA A 142 3.05 5.20 -13.02
CA ALA A 142 2.97 4.28 -14.15
C ALA A 142 1.78 4.61 -15.06
N GLY A 143 0.61 4.93 -14.49
CA GLY A 143 -0.57 5.39 -15.22
C GLY A 143 -0.36 6.73 -15.95
N ALA A 144 0.54 7.58 -15.45
CA ALA A 144 0.97 8.80 -16.12
C ALA A 144 2.09 8.60 -17.17
N GLY A 145 2.52 7.35 -17.43
CA GLY A 145 3.65 7.04 -18.31
C GLY A 145 5.04 7.33 -17.71
N ARG A 146 5.10 7.73 -16.43
CA ARG A 146 6.33 8.06 -15.70
C ARG A 146 6.96 6.81 -15.08
N HIS A 147 7.38 5.89 -15.96
CA HIS A 147 7.86 4.57 -15.57
C HIS A 147 9.14 4.55 -14.70
N PRO A 148 10.12 5.45 -14.88
CA PRO A 148 11.29 5.52 -13.99
C PRO A 148 10.89 5.85 -12.56
N GLU A 149 10.06 6.86 -12.36
CA GLU A 149 9.59 7.26 -11.02
C GLU A 149 8.71 6.18 -10.37
N ALA A 150 7.91 5.48 -11.18
CA ALA A 150 7.15 4.33 -10.71
C ALA A 150 8.06 3.23 -10.14
N HIS A 151 9.13 2.90 -10.86
CA HIS A 151 10.11 1.90 -10.42
C HIS A 151 10.78 2.29 -9.10
N ASP A 152 11.20 3.55 -8.95
CA ASP A 152 11.80 4.05 -7.72
C ASP A 152 10.84 3.95 -6.52
N CYS A 153 9.55 4.19 -6.74
CA CYS A 153 8.52 4.01 -5.72
C CYS A 153 8.38 2.53 -5.31
N HIS A 154 8.37 1.60 -6.27
CA HIS A 154 8.31 0.17 -5.96
C HIS A 154 9.56 -0.33 -5.21
N LEU A 155 10.75 0.21 -5.52
CA LEU A 155 11.96 -0.07 -4.74
C LEU A 155 11.87 0.47 -3.30
N ARG A 156 11.21 1.62 -3.10
CA ARG A 156 10.93 2.13 -1.74
C ARG A 156 9.96 1.22 -0.99
N ALA A 157 8.91 0.73 -1.64
CA ALA A 157 8.00 -0.25 -1.06
C ALA A 157 8.73 -1.56 -0.68
N GLU A 158 9.61 -2.06 -1.55
CA GLU A 158 10.38 -3.29 -1.29
C GLU A 158 11.30 -3.14 -0.08
N ARG A 159 11.96 -1.99 0.09
CA ARG A 159 12.80 -1.74 1.28
C ARG A 159 12.01 -1.80 2.58
N ILE A 160 10.72 -1.48 2.54
CA ILE A 160 9.84 -1.53 3.71
C ILE A 160 9.39 -2.97 3.98
N ARG A 161 8.93 -3.66 2.94
CA ARG A 161 8.49 -5.04 3.01
C ARG A 161 8.98 -5.83 1.78
N PRO A 162 10.14 -6.50 1.88
CA PRO A 162 10.71 -7.24 0.74
C PRO A 162 9.84 -8.42 0.28
N ASP A 163 9.02 -8.96 1.18
CA ASP A 163 8.15 -10.12 0.97
C ASP A 163 6.69 -9.71 0.69
N ASP A 164 6.43 -8.48 0.24
CA ASP A 164 5.07 -8.05 -0.14
C ASP A 164 4.73 -8.50 -1.57
N PRO A 165 3.77 -9.43 -1.78
CA PRO A 165 3.50 -9.95 -3.12
C PRO A 165 3.05 -8.89 -4.12
N ALA A 166 2.27 -7.90 -3.69
CA ALA A 166 1.84 -6.79 -4.53
C ALA A 166 3.04 -5.97 -5.03
N THR A 167 3.94 -5.58 -4.12
CA THR A 167 5.20 -4.91 -4.47
C THR A 167 6.01 -5.71 -5.47
N GLN A 168 6.13 -7.02 -5.27
CA GLN A 168 6.89 -7.89 -6.17
C GLN A 168 6.25 -8.01 -7.57
N CYS A 169 4.92 -8.00 -7.69
CA CYS A 169 4.24 -7.88 -8.99
C CYS A 169 4.65 -6.61 -9.74
N TYR A 170 4.62 -5.47 -9.04
CA TYR A 170 4.95 -4.18 -9.62
C TYR A 170 6.42 -4.09 -10.01
N LEU A 171 7.33 -4.61 -9.18
CA LEU A 171 8.75 -4.71 -9.50
C LEU A 171 9.00 -5.61 -10.71
N ALA A 172 8.40 -6.80 -10.76
CA ALA A 172 8.54 -7.72 -11.89
C ALA A 172 8.17 -7.07 -13.22
N GLY A 173 7.04 -6.35 -13.27
CA GLY A 173 6.64 -5.59 -14.47
C GLY A 173 7.57 -4.41 -14.77
N SER A 174 8.05 -3.70 -13.75
CA SER A 174 8.96 -2.57 -13.94
C SER A 174 10.34 -2.98 -14.46
N TRP A 175 10.87 -4.13 -14.01
CA TRP A 175 12.15 -4.68 -14.49
C TRP A 175 12.08 -5.11 -15.95
N LEU A 176 10.96 -5.69 -16.39
CA LEU A 176 10.73 -6.01 -17.80
C LEU A 176 10.74 -4.76 -18.68
N ARG A 177 10.06 -3.69 -18.24
CA ARG A 177 10.08 -2.40 -18.96
C ARG A 177 11.49 -1.80 -19.06
N ARG A 178 12.35 -2.05 -18.07
CA ARG A 178 13.75 -1.63 -18.08
C ARG A 178 14.67 -2.56 -18.89
N GLY A 179 14.15 -3.65 -19.45
CA GLY A 179 14.93 -4.62 -20.21
C GLY A 179 15.76 -5.56 -19.34
N ASP A 180 15.43 -5.71 -18.06
CA ASP A 180 16.09 -6.64 -17.14
C ASP A 180 15.16 -7.81 -16.74
N PRO A 181 15.00 -8.81 -17.63
CA PRO A 181 14.14 -9.95 -17.34
C PRO A 181 14.72 -10.87 -16.24
N ALA A 182 16.02 -10.79 -15.93
CA ALA A 182 16.61 -11.56 -14.85
C ALA A 182 16.16 -11.03 -13.48
N GLN A 183 16.21 -9.71 -13.27
CA GLN A 183 15.66 -9.08 -12.07
C GLN A 183 14.15 -9.26 -11.97
N SER A 184 13.43 -9.25 -13.10
CA SER A 184 12.01 -9.58 -13.13
C SER A 184 11.72 -10.97 -12.57
N LEU A 185 12.46 -12.00 -13.00
CA LEU A 185 12.29 -13.37 -12.49
C LEU A 185 12.63 -13.49 -11.00
N GLN A 186 13.60 -12.72 -10.50
CA GLN A 186 13.91 -12.68 -9.06
C GLN A 186 12.73 -12.10 -8.26
N ALA A 187 12.14 -11.00 -8.73
CA ALA A 187 10.95 -10.41 -8.12
C ALA A 187 9.76 -11.38 -8.15
N VAL A 188 9.51 -12.02 -9.30
CA VAL A 188 8.46 -13.06 -9.44
C VAL A 188 8.64 -14.18 -8.42
N ALA A 189 9.86 -14.71 -8.28
CA ALA A 189 10.15 -15.79 -7.35
C ALA A 189 9.87 -15.38 -5.90
N ARG A 190 10.29 -14.17 -5.48
CA ARG A 190 9.99 -13.61 -4.15
C ARG A 190 8.48 -13.46 -3.94
N GLY A 191 7.77 -12.90 -4.93
CA GLY A 191 6.33 -12.71 -4.87
C GLY A 191 5.57 -14.03 -4.72
N LEU A 192 5.93 -15.05 -5.51
CA LEU A 192 5.28 -16.37 -5.45
C LEU A 192 5.54 -17.09 -4.13
N ALA A 193 6.74 -16.93 -3.56
CA ALA A 193 7.08 -17.50 -2.26
C ALA A 193 6.28 -16.86 -1.12
N ALA A 194 5.98 -15.56 -1.21
CA ALA A 194 5.24 -14.83 -0.20
C ALA A 194 3.70 -14.88 -0.37
N ASP A 195 3.20 -15.18 -1.57
CA ASP A 195 1.76 -15.23 -1.88
C ASP A 195 1.11 -16.54 -1.43
N SER A 196 1.05 -16.75 -0.11
CA SER A 196 0.46 -17.95 0.50
C SER A 196 -1.04 -18.10 0.19
N ALA A 197 -1.76 -16.98 0.03
CA ALA A 197 -3.17 -16.94 -0.32
C ALA A 197 -3.44 -17.04 -1.84
N GLY A 198 -2.42 -16.95 -2.69
CA GLY A 198 -2.56 -17.05 -4.15
C GLY A 198 -3.26 -15.86 -4.82
N MET A 199 -3.39 -14.71 -4.15
CA MET A 199 -4.11 -13.54 -4.68
C MET A 199 -3.39 -12.91 -5.88
N HIS A 200 -2.06 -12.98 -5.89
CA HIS A 200 -1.20 -12.35 -6.89
C HIS A 200 -0.58 -13.35 -7.87
N ARG A 201 -0.73 -14.66 -7.60
CA ARG A 201 -0.13 -15.76 -8.35
C ARG A 201 -0.36 -15.66 -9.85
N HIS A 202 -1.57 -15.32 -10.30
CA HIS A 202 -1.86 -15.19 -11.72
C HIS A 202 -0.99 -14.10 -12.38
N VAL A 203 -0.96 -12.88 -11.82
CA VAL A 203 -0.12 -11.77 -12.31
C VAL A 203 1.35 -12.16 -12.30
N LEU A 204 1.83 -12.83 -11.25
CA LEU A 204 3.22 -13.24 -11.13
C LEU A 204 3.61 -14.28 -12.19
N LEU A 205 2.72 -15.22 -12.52
CA LEU A 205 2.95 -16.21 -13.57
C LEU A 205 2.95 -15.57 -14.97
N ASP A 206 2.07 -14.59 -15.22
CA ASP A 206 2.09 -13.84 -16.47
C ASP A 206 3.42 -13.10 -16.65
N ARG A 207 3.89 -12.41 -15.59
CA ARG A 207 5.21 -11.74 -15.58
C ARG A 207 6.35 -12.74 -15.74
N GLN A 208 6.24 -13.95 -15.18
CA GLN A 208 7.22 -15.01 -15.37
C GLN A 208 7.37 -15.37 -16.84
N GLN A 209 6.25 -15.58 -17.55
CA GLN A 209 6.23 -15.96 -18.95
C GLN A 209 6.81 -14.85 -19.83
N GLU A 210 6.43 -13.59 -19.58
CA GLU A 210 7.01 -12.42 -20.25
C GLU A 210 8.54 -12.36 -20.07
N ALA A 211 9.03 -12.58 -18.85
CA ALA A 211 10.45 -12.55 -18.55
C ALA A 211 11.23 -13.69 -19.22
N ILE A 212 10.68 -14.91 -19.21
CA ILE A 212 11.27 -16.07 -19.92
C ILE A 212 11.33 -15.80 -21.42
N GLY A 213 10.27 -15.26 -22.01
CA GLY A 213 10.23 -14.89 -23.42
C GLY A 213 11.30 -13.84 -23.77
N ALA A 214 11.44 -12.80 -22.95
CA ALA A 214 12.45 -11.77 -23.13
C ALA A 214 13.90 -12.32 -23.04
N LEU A 215 14.16 -13.25 -22.11
CA LEU A 215 15.46 -13.93 -21.99
C LEU A 215 15.76 -14.82 -23.20
N ALA A 216 14.78 -15.60 -23.65
CA ALA A 216 14.94 -16.48 -24.80
C ALA A 216 15.31 -15.69 -26.06
N LEU A 217 14.62 -14.56 -26.31
CA LEU A 217 14.94 -13.65 -27.42
C LEU A 217 16.35 -13.07 -27.31
N ARG A 218 16.76 -12.67 -26.11
CA ARG A 218 18.11 -12.15 -25.87
C ARG A 218 19.18 -13.20 -26.19
N TRP A 219 19.03 -14.42 -25.69
CA TRP A 219 19.97 -15.51 -25.97
C TRP A 219 20.02 -15.89 -27.44
N ALA A 220 18.88 -15.88 -28.15
CA ALA A 220 18.85 -16.13 -29.58
C ALA A 220 19.72 -15.11 -30.35
N ARG A 221 19.57 -13.81 -30.03
CA ARG A 221 20.38 -12.73 -30.62
C ARG A 221 21.86 -12.86 -30.29
N GLU A 222 22.19 -13.21 -29.05
CA GLU A 222 23.58 -13.41 -28.61
C GLU A 222 24.25 -14.57 -29.36
N ARG A 223 23.53 -15.69 -29.56
CA ARG A 223 24.02 -16.82 -30.38
C ARG A 223 24.27 -16.42 -31.83
N GLU A 224 23.32 -15.71 -32.44
CA GLU A 224 23.45 -15.24 -33.82
C GLU A 224 24.60 -14.23 -33.99
N SER A 225 24.80 -13.32 -33.02
CA SER A 225 25.94 -12.40 -33.04
C SER A 225 27.29 -13.11 -32.87
N SER A 226 27.29 -14.24 -32.17
CA SER A 226 28.49 -15.04 -31.92
C SER A 226 28.84 -15.89 -33.14
N SER A 227 27.86 -16.47 -33.83
CA SER A 227 28.08 -17.18 -35.08
C SER A 227 28.62 -16.26 -36.17
N ARG A 228 28.03 -15.07 -36.37
CA ARG A 228 28.52 -14.08 -37.37
C ARG A 228 29.98 -13.67 -37.14
N ARG A 229 30.41 -13.52 -35.87
CA ARG A 229 31.80 -13.17 -35.53
C ARG A 229 32.80 -14.27 -35.84
N GLN A 230 32.37 -15.53 -35.77
CA GLN A 230 33.20 -16.68 -36.13
C GLN A 230 33.29 -16.88 -37.66
N GLU A 231 32.28 -16.42 -38.41
CA GLU A 231 32.23 -16.53 -39.87
C GLU A 231 32.98 -15.42 -40.61
N THR A 232 33.21 -14.25 -40.00
CA THR A 232 34.07 -13.19 -40.58
C THR A 232 35.55 -13.56 -40.40
N PRO A 233 36.30 -13.90 -41.48
CA PRO A 233 37.73 -14.16 -41.38
C PRO A 233 38.45 -12.88 -40.93
N SER A 234 39.49 -13.01 -40.10
CA SER A 234 40.37 -11.86 -39.84
C SER A 234 40.95 -11.37 -41.17
N PRO A 235 40.94 -10.06 -41.46
CA PRO A 235 41.68 -9.56 -42.61
C PRO A 235 43.17 -9.83 -42.33
N ASP A 236 43.75 -10.74 -43.13
CA ASP A 236 45.15 -11.16 -43.03
C ASP A 236 46.08 -9.93 -42.98
N LEU A 237 47.01 -9.94 -42.00
CA LEU A 237 48.12 -8.99 -41.82
C LEU A 237 49.27 -9.31 -42.78
#